data_AF-A0A3M1SI48-F1
#
_entry.id   AF-A0A3M1SI48-F1
#
_cell.length_a   1.000
_cell.length_b   1.000
_cell.length_c   1.000
_cell.angle_alpha   90.00
_cell.angle_beta   90.00
_cell.angle_gamma   90.00
#
_symmetry.space_group_name_H-M   'P 1'
#
loop_
_entity.id
_entity.type
_entity.pdbx_description
1 polymer ?
#
loop_
_entity_poly.entity_id
_entity_poly.type
_entity_poly.pdbx_seq_one_letter_code
_entity_poly.pdbx_strand_id
1 'polypeptide(L)'
;MVNRIKSALFFALSIFLINACDQKQSVTDINQVKPDDEHSVMSGDSIGGSSKISQLIKSAFPEDASINLQKRKLTDEILKQAEPTFSPEHEAYFAFSSESGTRKQIGAATLLKIADKEIAVIYESKNGMPTISRLLSTQVPKDFLNQFISKTHDDPIKLGADIKKVGGINEQEAEQITKAIRSDVLIMQALYGKPHSH
;
A
#
# COMPACT_ATOMS: atom_id res chain seq x y z
N MET A 1 14.24 49.75 -12.47
CA MET A 1 14.27 50.04 -13.92
C MET A 1 14.54 48.73 -14.65
N VAL A 2 13.48 48.20 -15.25
CA VAL A 2 13.36 47.26 -16.40
C VAL A 2 14.55 46.35 -16.75
N ASN A 3 14.36 45.03 -16.66
CA ASN A 3 14.48 44.19 -17.87
C ASN A 3 13.64 42.90 -17.79
N ARG A 4 12.59 42.84 -18.61
CA ARG A 4 11.74 41.67 -18.87
C ARG A 4 12.19 41.07 -20.19
N ILE A 5 12.62 39.81 -20.20
CA ILE A 5 12.89 39.07 -21.43
C ILE A 5 11.68 38.19 -21.74
N LYS A 6 11.07 38.46 -22.89
CA LYS A 6 9.99 37.70 -23.54
C LYS A 6 10.61 36.80 -24.61
N SER A 7 10.18 35.54 -24.70
CA SER A 7 10.23 34.70 -25.91
C SER A 7 9.09 33.67 -25.78
N ALA A 8 7.96 33.81 -26.49
CA ALA A 8 7.72 33.40 -27.90
C ALA A 8 7.87 31.87 -28.07
N LEU A 9 6.80 31.09 -27.91
CA LEU A 9 5.81 30.70 -28.94
C LEU A 9 6.45 29.92 -30.11
N PHE A 10 6.27 28.59 -30.13
CA PHE A 10 6.32 27.79 -31.35
C PHE A 10 5.14 26.83 -31.40
N PHE A 11 4.34 27.01 -32.44
CA PHE A 11 3.30 26.11 -32.95
C PHE A 11 3.95 24.91 -33.64
N ALA A 12 3.41 23.70 -33.45
CA ALA A 12 3.49 22.65 -34.46
C ALA A 12 2.29 21.71 -34.33
N LEU A 13 1.35 21.95 -35.25
CA LEU A 13 0.16 21.18 -35.58
C LEU A 13 0.58 20.01 -36.49
N SER A 14 0.17 18.78 -36.17
CA SER A 14 0.18 17.66 -37.13
C SER A 14 -1.14 16.90 -37.06
N ILE A 15 -1.81 16.87 -38.21
CA ILE A 15 -3.13 16.30 -38.49
C ILE A 15 -2.96 14.88 -39.07
N PHE A 16 -3.88 14.00 -38.66
CA PHE A 16 -4.40 12.74 -39.24
C PHE A 16 -3.73 12.09 -40.46
N LEU A 17 -3.63 10.75 -40.39
CA LEU A 17 -3.97 9.84 -41.50
C LEU A 17 -4.63 8.55 -40.95
N ILE A 18 -5.77 8.21 -41.55
CA ILE A 18 -6.60 7.00 -41.36
C ILE A 18 -6.22 5.99 -42.45
N ASN A 19 -6.19 4.69 -42.12
CA ASN A 19 -6.45 3.55 -43.03
C ASN A 19 -6.81 2.35 -42.13
N ALA A 20 -8.06 1.88 -42.02
CA ALA A 20 -8.92 1.19 -42.98
C ALA A 20 -8.61 -0.33 -43.13
N CYS A 21 -9.62 -1.12 -42.73
CA CYS A 21 -10.01 -2.48 -43.12
C CYS A 21 -9.03 -3.67 -42.96
N ASP A 22 -9.46 -4.71 -42.24
CA ASP A 22 -9.99 -5.89 -42.94
C ASP A 22 -11.00 -6.67 -42.08
N GLN A 23 -12.02 -7.18 -42.75
CA GLN A 23 -13.22 -7.82 -42.25
C GLN A 23 -13.20 -9.26 -42.79
N LYS A 24 -13.37 -10.27 -41.92
CA LYS A 24 -13.92 -11.56 -42.35
C LYS A 24 -14.56 -12.31 -41.19
N GLN A 25 -15.88 -12.28 -41.18
CA GLN A 25 -16.72 -13.29 -40.55
C GLN A 25 -16.74 -14.56 -41.42
N SER A 26 -16.86 -15.71 -40.79
CA SER A 26 -17.66 -16.82 -41.32
C SER A 26 -18.61 -17.30 -40.24
N VAL A 27 -19.90 -17.05 -40.48
CA VAL A 27 -21.05 -17.71 -39.84
C VAL A 27 -21.31 -19.02 -40.58
N THR A 28 -21.96 -19.99 -39.91
CA THR A 28 -22.96 -20.99 -40.38
C THR A 28 -22.80 -22.25 -39.50
N ASP A 29 -23.80 -22.88 -38.87
CA ASP A 29 -25.20 -22.56 -38.55
C ASP A 29 -25.74 -23.70 -37.66
N ILE A 30 -26.68 -23.36 -36.77
CA ILE A 30 -27.82 -24.11 -36.18
C ILE A 30 -27.75 -25.64 -35.97
N ASN A 31 -28.05 -26.09 -34.74
CA ASN A 31 -29.33 -26.75 -34.48
C ASN A 31 -29.74 -26.72 -33.00
N GLN A 32 -31.04 -26.49 -32.81
CA GLN A 32 -31.80 -26.32 -31.58
C GLN A 32 -31.87 -27.59 -30.73
N VAL A 33 -32.06 -27.46 -29.41
CA VAL A 33 -33.19 -27.97 -28.59
C VAL A 33 -33.04 -27.45 -27.13
N LYS A 34 -34.17 -27.04 -26.53
CA LYS A 34 -34.43 -26.60 -25.14
C LYS A 34 -35.55 -27.51 -24.58
N PRO A 35 -35.88 -27.62 -23.26
CA PRO A 35 -35.19 -27.44 -21.97
C PRO A 35 -35.13 -28.81 -21.21
N ASP A 36 -34.50 -29.02 -20.06
CA ASP A 36 -34.87 -28.65 -18.68
C ASP A 36 -33.79 -29.26 -17.74
N ASP A 37 -33.86 -28.86 -16.47
CA ASP A 37 -33.13 -29.32 -15.28
C ASP A 37 -31.84 -28.60 -14.87
N GLU A 38 -31.99 -28.04 -13.67
CA GLU A 38 -31.06 -27.28 -12.88
C GLU A 38 -29.79 -28.06 -12.57
N HIS A 39 -28.64 -27.49 -12.90
CA HIS A 39 -27.48 -27.47 -12.02
C HIS A 39 -26.53 -26.38 -12.53
N SER A 40 -26.62 -25.21 -11.91
CA SER A 40 -25.68 -24.11 -12.14
C SER A 40 -24.32 -24.50 -11.57
N VAL A 41 -23.42 -24.98 -12.42
CA VAL A 41 -21.99 -25.07 -12.09
C VAL A 41 -21.37 -23.71 -12.40
N MET A 42 -21.48 -22.80 -11.44
CA MET A 42 -20.52 -21.72 -11.31
C MET A 42 -19.20 -22.32 -10.85
N SER A 43 -18.20 -22.32 -11.72
CA SER A 43 -16.80 -22.46 -11.34
C SER A 43 -16.02 -21.36 -12.03
N GLY A 44 -15.87 -20.28 -11.29
CA GLY A 44 -15.09 -19.10 -11.63
C GLY A 44 -14.78 -18.40 -10.32
N ASP A 45 -13.67 -18.79 -9.71
CA ASP A 45 -13.13 -18.24 -8.48
C ASP A 45 -13.05 -16.72 -8.55
N SER A 46 -14.01 -16.07 -7.91
CA SER A 46 -13.92 -14.71 -7.39
C SER A 46 -15.10 -14.52 -6.46
N ILE A 47 -14.84 -14.54 -5.15
CA ILE A 47 -15.35 -13.59 -4.14
C ILE A 47 -14.52 -13.90 -2.88
N GLY A 48 -13.28 -13.41 -2.88
CA GLY A 48 -12.65 -13.01 -1.61
C GLY A 48 -13.44 -11.81 -1.13
N GLY A 49 -14.15 -11.96 -0.01
CA GLY A 49 -15.03 -10.92 0.53
C GLY A 49 -14.36 -9.55 0.49
N SER A 50 -15.12 -8.54 0.08
CA SER A 50 -14.72 -7.13 0.13
C SER A 50 -14.32 -6.77 1.57
N SER A 51 -13.08 -7.06 1.95
CA SER A 51 -12.41 -6.53 3.12
C SER A 51 -12.34 -5.04 2.90
N LYS A 52 -13.30 -4.32 3.47
CA LYS A 52 -13.37 -2.87 3.42
C LYS A 52 -12.07 -2.34 4.01
N ILE A 53 -11.23 -1.74 3.15
CA ILE A 53 -9.98 -1.09 3.59
C ILE A 53 -10.32 -0.08 4.69
N SER A 54 -9.61 -0.16 5.83
CA SER A 54 -9.82 0.76 6.96
C SER A 54 -9.72 2.21 6.52
N GLN A 55 -10.57 3.07 7.08
CA GLN A 55 -10.54 4.52 6.82
C GLN A 55 -9.18 5.13 7.21
N LEU A 56 -8.50 4.54 8.20
CA LEU A 56 -7.19 4.98 8.63
C LEU A 56 -6.14 4.78 7.51
N ILE A 57 -6.21 3.67 6.77
CA ILE A 57 -5.37 3.42 5.60
C ILE A 57 -5.77 4.30 4.42
N LYS A 58 -7.06 4.57 4.22
CA LYS A 58 -7.49 5.47 3.14
C LYS A 58 -6.98 6.90 3.34
N SER A 59 -7.08 7.43 4.57
CA SER A 59 -6.56 8.77 4.91
C SER A 59 -5.02 8.88 4.85
N ALA A 60 -4.32 7.73 4.77
CA ALA A 60 -2.87 7.68 4.57
C ALA A 60 -2.43 7.98 3.12
N PHE A 61 -3.35 8.11 2.16
CA PHE A 61 -3.01 8.45 0.78
C PHE A 61 -3.97 9.52 0.24
N PRO A 62 -3.54 10.33 -0.73
CA PRO A 62 -4.46 11.25 -1.41
C PRO A 62 -5.64 10.47 -2.00
N GLU A 63 -6.84 11.02 -1.87
CA GLU A 63 -8.02 10.48 -2.56
C GLU A 63 -8.00 10.95 -4.02
N ASP A 64 -7.11 10.34 -4.81
CA ASP A 64 -6.99 10.55 -6.24
C ASP A 64 -7.42 9.28 -7.00
N ALA A 65 -8.18 9.44 -8.08
CA ALA A 65 -8.64 8.33 -8.91
C ALA A 65 -7.49 7.52 -9.55
N SER A 66 -6.29 8.11 -9.65
CA SER A 66 -5.08 7.48 -10.15
C SER A 66 -4.34 6.63 -9.12
N ILE A 67 -4.74 6.69 -7.83
CA ILE A 67 -4.09 5.95 -6.75
C ILE A 67 -4.83 4.65 -6.48
N ASN A 68 -4.12 3.53 -6.63
CA ASN A 68 -4.61 2.20 -6.33
C ASN A 68 -3.92 1.63 -5.07
N LEU A 69 -4.72 1.18 -4.10
CA LEU A 69 -4.24 0.46 -2.92
C LEU A 69 -4.36 -1.04 -3.15
N GLN A 70 -3.22 -1.74 -3.14
CA GLN A 70 -3.16 -3.18 -3.25
C GLN A 70 -2.78 -3.80 -1.91
N LYS A 71 -3.69 -4.61 -1.33
CA LYS A 71 -3.37 -5.43 -0.15
C LYS A 71 -2.29 -6.45 -0.52
N ARG A 72 -1.22 -6.52 0.27
CA ARG A 72 -0.16 -7.51 0.15
C ARG A 72 -0.47 -8.69 1.07
N LYS A 73 -0.38 -9.90 0.52
CA LYS A 73 -0.47 -11.12 1.31
C LYS A 73 0.81 -11.29 2.11
N LEU A 74 0.69 -11.46 3.42
CA LEU A 74 1.79 -11.98 4.23
C LEU A 74 1.80 -13.49 4.09
N THR A 75 2.91 -14.04 3.60
CA THR A 75 3.11 -15.49 3.50
C THR A 75 4.06 -15.94 4.61
N ASP A 76 4.08 -17.24 4.88
CA ASP A 76 4.96 -17.83 5.89
C ASP A 76 6.44 -17.58 5.57
N GLU A 77 6.81 -17.51 4.27
CA GLU A 77 8.16 -17.17 3.85
C GLU A 77 8.55 -15.74 4.25
N ILE A 78 7.63 -14.78 4.10
CA ILE A 78 7.85 -13.38 4.51
C ILE A 78 8.02 -13.31 6.03
N LEU A 79 7.15 -13.99 6.77
CA LEU A 79 7.22 -14.01 8.24
C LEU A 79 8.50 -14.68 8.74
N LYS A 80 8.91 -15.77 8.09
CA LYS A 80 10.18 -16.45 8.38
C LYS A 80 11.39 -15.57 8.06
N GLN A 81 11.35 -14.82 6.96
CA GLN A 81 12.44 -13.90 6.59
C GLN A 81 12.54 -12.71 7.55
N ALA A 82 11.39 -12.18 8.00
CA ALA A 82 11.33 -11.02 8.88
C ALA A 82 11.67 -11.34 10.34
N GLU A 83 11.49 -12.59 10.77
CA GLU A 83 11.68 -13.05 12.16
C GLU A 83 11.04 -12.09 13.21
N PRO A 84 9.75 -11.73 13.06
CA PRO A 84 9.12 -10.76 13.94
C PRO A 84 9.03 -11.31 15.37
N THR A 85 9.44 -10.50 16.35
CA THR A 85 9.40 -10.87 17.78
C THR A 85 8.00 -10.77 18.40
N PHE A 86 7.05 -10.21 17.67
CA PHE A 86 5.66 -10.01 18.06
C PHE A 86 4.78 -10.04 16.80
N SER A 87 3.64 -10.74 16.82
CA SER A 87 2.78 -10.92 15.65
C SER A 87 1.38 -10.37 15.90
N PRO A 88 1.16 -9.05 15.79
CA PRO A 88 -0.17 -8.47 15.85
C PRO A 88 -0.97 -8.85 14.60
N GLU A 89 -2.28 -8.59 14.60
CA GLU A 89 -3.03 -8.56 13.35
C GLU A 89 -2.48 -7.42 12.49
N HIS A 90 -2.05 -7.76 11.28
CA HIS A 90 -1.28 -6.88 10.41
C HIS A 90 -1.77 -7.00 8.97
N GLU A 91 -2.17 -5.88 8.38
CA GLU A 91 -2.54 -5.80 6.97
C GLU A 91 -1.64 -4.80 6.24
N ALA A 92 -0.88 -5.26 5.24
CA ALA A 92 -0.04 -4.40 4.42
C ALA A 92 -0.73 -3.98 3.12
N TYR A 93 -0.57 -2.71 2.74
CA TYR A 93 -1.11 -2.11 1.53
C TYR A 93 -0.02 -1.33 0.80
N PHE A 94 0.12 -1.56 -0.51
CA PHE A 94 1.03 -0.79 -1.34
C PHE A 94 0.21 0.17 -2.21
N ALA A 95 0.62 1.43 -2.23
CA ALA A 95 -0.02 2.47 -3.02
C ALA A 95 0.73 2.68 -4.34
N PHE A 96 -0.01 2.68 -5.44
CA PHE A 96 0.53 2.89 -6.78
C PHE A 96 -0.21 4.02 -7.48
N SER A 97 0.52 4.91 -8.15
CA SER A 97 -0.03 5.92 -9.06
C SER A 97 0.05 5.42 -10.51
N SER A 98 -0.95 5.79 -11.31
CA SER A 98 -1.02 5.58 -12.76
C SER A 98 -1.02 6.86 -13.59
N GLU A 99 -0.83 8.04 -12.98
CA GLU A 99 -0.92 9.35 -13.66
C GLU A 99 0.00 9.47 -14.90
N SER A 100 1.14 8.78 -14.88
CA SER A 100 2.13 8.81 -15.96
C SER A 100 1.89 7.77 -17.07
N GLY A 101 0.78 7.02 -17.04
CA GLY A 101 0.54 5.85 -17.89
C GLY A 101 1.38 4.62 -17.52
N THR A 102 2.35 4.77 -16.61
CA THR A 102 3.10 3.67 -16.01
C THR A 102 2.77 3.56 -14.52
N ARG A 103 2.64 2.31 -14.04
CA ARG A 103 2.35 2.03 -12.63
C ARG A 103 3.60 2.27 -11.79
N LYS A 104 3.58 3.29 -10.96
CA LYS A 104 4.68 3.62 -10.03
C LYS A 104 4.22 3.42 -8.58
N GLN A 105 5.01 2.70 -7.77
CA GLN A 105 4.77 2.65 -6.33
C GLN A 105 5.09 4.00 -5.72
N ILE A 106 4.12 4.58 -4.99
CA ILE A 106 4.24 5.90 -4.35
C ILE A 106 4.32 5.81 -2.83
N GLY A 107 4.07 4.64 -2.24
CA GLY A 107 4.22 4.39 -0.82
C GLY A 107 3.66 3.04 -0.40
N ALA A 108 3.68 2.80 0.90
CA ALA A 108 2.98 1.68 1.52
C ALA A 108 2.41 2.08 2.88
N ALA A 109 1.43 1.34 3.37
CA ALA A 109 0.92 1.50 4.72
C ALA A 109 0.58 0.13 5.30
N THR A 110 0.76 -0.03 6.60
CA THR A 110 0.31 -1.19 7.34
C THR A 110 -0.75 -0.77 8.34
N LEU A 111 -1.76 -1.61 8.54
CA LEU A 111 -2.72 -1.49 9.63
C LEU A 111 -2.34 -2.51 10.68
N LEU A 112 -1.94 -2.03 11.85
CA LEU A 112 -1.69 -2.84 13.04
C LEU A 112 -2.91 -2.77 13.95
N LYS A 113 -3.46 -3.92 14.33
CA LYS A 113 -4.45 -4.01 15.40
C LYS A 113 -3.79 -4.60 16.64
N ILE A 114 -3.75 -3.80 17.70
CA ILE A 114 -3.05 -4.11 18.94
C ILE A 114 -4.05 -3.90 20.08
N ALA A 115 -4.51 -5.01 20.65
CA ALA A 115 -5.67 -5.01 21.55
C ALA A 115 -6.89 -4.34 20.87
N ASP A 116 -7.40 -3.26 21.46
CA ASP A 116 -8.54 -2.49 20.97
C ASP A 116 -8.14 -1.32 20.04
N LYS A 117 -6.86 -1.21 19.68
CA LYS A 117 -6.30 -0.04 18.97
C LYS A 117 -5.92 -0.33 17.54
N GLU A 118 -6.25 0.60 16.66
CA GLU A 118 -5.77 0.63 15.29
C GLU A 118 -4.67 1.68 15.12
N ILE A 119 -3.57 1.27 14.51
CA ILE A 119 -2.45 2.15 14.13
C ILE A 119 -2.15 1.91 12.67
N ALA A 120 -2.21 2.96 11.85
CA ALA A 120 -1.66 2.92 10.50
C ALA A 120 -0.20 3.38 10.54
N VAL A 121 0.72 2.57 10.02
CA VAL A 121 2.13 2.94 9.84
C VAL A 121 2.35 3.19 8.36
N ILE A 122 2.79 4.40 7.98
CA ILE A 122 2.92 4.81 6.58
C ILE A 122 4.40 4.87 6.22
N TYR A 123 4.74 4.20 5.13
CA TYR A 123 6.09 4.04 4.63
C TYR A 123 6.31 4.81 3.34
N GLU A 124 7.47 5.44 3.26
CA GLU A 124 8.07 5.91 2.01
C GLU A 124 9.30 5.06 1.68
N SER A 125 9.71 5.05 0.41
CA SER A 125 10.96 4.42 -0.02
C SER A 125 12.08 5.46 0.00
N LYS A 126 13.07 5.28 0.87
CA LYS A 126 14.32 6.05 0.84
C LYS A 126 15.45 5.10 0.45
N ASN A 127 16.09 5.37 -0.68
CA ASN A 127 17.18 4.54 -1.22
C ASN A 127 16.80 3.05 -1.36
N GLY A 128 15.54 2.76 -1.71
CA GLY A 128 15.03 1.39 -1.82
C GLY A 128 14.64 0.73 -0.50
N MET A 129 14.77 1.42 0.63
CA MET A 129 14.38 0.91 1.95
C MET A 129 13.07 1.53 2.44
N PRO A 130 12.15 0.73 3.00
CA PRO A 130 10.95 1.24 3.65
C PRO A 130 11.35 2.02 4.91
N THR A 131 10.97 3.29 4.97
CA THR A 131 11.18 4.18 6.12
C THR A 131 9.84 4.68 6.62
N ILE A 132 9.62 4.67 7.94
CA ILE A 132 8.40 5.22 8.53
C ILE A 132 8.36 6.73 8.27
N SER A 133 7.39 7.17 7.48
CA SER A 133 7.16 8.59 7.18
C SER A 133 6.22 9.25 8.19
N ARG A 134 5.19 8.52 8.62
CA ARG A 134 4.17 8.98 9.58
C ARG A 134 3.40 7.79 10.14
N LEU A 135 2.72 8.02 11.26
CA LEU A 135 1.78 7.06 11.83
C LEU A 135 0.48 7.78 12.18
N LEU A 136 -0.64 7.07 12.07
CA LEU A 136 -1.97 7.59 12.37
C LEU A 136 -2.66 6.66 13.36
N SER A 137 -3.30 7.23 14.37
CA SER A 137 -4.22 6.55 15.27
C SER A 137 -5.09 7.60 15.96
N THR A 138 -6.34 7.24 16.29
CA THR A 138 -7.21 8.07 17.14
C THR A 138 -7.09 7.72 18.62
N GLN A 139 -6.44 6.60 18.95
CA GLN A 139 -6.41 6.01 20.30
C GLN A 139 -5.04 6.06 20.95
N VAL A 140 -3.99 6.34 20.18
CA VAL A 140 -2.60 6.40 20.67
C VAL A 140 -2.12 7.85 20.63
N PRO A 141 -1.49 8.37 21.71
CA PRO A 141 -0.96 9.73 21.72
C PRO A 141 -0.01 9.99 20.55
N LYS A 142 -0.23 11.10 19.83
CA LYS A 142 0.58 11.47 18.66
C LYS A 142 2.06 11.62 19.02
N ASP A 143 2.38 12.16 20.19
CA ASP A 143 3.76 12.34 20.66
C ASP A 143 4.46 11.00 20.93
N PHE A 144 3.71 9.94 21.26
CA PHE A 144 4.25 8.58 21.31
C PHE A 144 4.62 8.11 19.90
N LEU A 145 3.66 8.21 18.97
CA LEU A 145 3.82 7.77 17.59
C LEU A 145 4.92 8.51 16.84
N ASN A 146 5.09 9.81 17.07
CA ASN A 146 6.10 10.62 16.38
C ASN A 146 7.54 10.14 16.64
N GLN A 147 7.79 9.43 17.74
CA GLN A 147 9.12 8.88 18.06
C GLN A 147 9.56 7.75 17.10
N PHE A 148 8.63 7.19 16.32
CA PHE A 148 8.92 6.14 15.35
C PHE A 148 9.21 6.68 13.94
N ILE A 149 8.99 7.97 13.69
CA ILE A 149 9.23 8.59 12.38
C ILE A 149 10.72 8.50 12.03
N SER A 150 11.00 8.26 10.75
CA SER A 150 12.32 8.02 10.16
C SER A 150 13.01 6.73 10.57
N LYS A 151 12.39 5.88 11.41
CA LYS A 151 12.95 4.57 11.74
C LYS A 151 12.78 3.58 10.58
N THR A 152 13.74 2.67 10.50
CA THR A 152 13.89 1.58 9.55
C THR A 152 14.21 0.28 10.29
N HIS A 153 14.40 -0.83 9.55
CA HIS A 153 14.70 -2.14 10.13
C HIS A 153 16.07 -2.22 10.80
N ASP A 154 16.98 -1.31 10.45
CA ASP A 154 18.32 -1.19 11.05
C ASP A 154 18.31 -0.35 12.34
N ASP A 155 17.26 0.44 12.57
CA ASP A 155 17.18 1.31 13.72
C ASP A 155 16.76 0.57 14.99
N PRO A 156 17.33 0.92 16.15
CA PRO A 156 16.86 0.37 17.41
C PRO A 156 15.46 0.89 17.75
N ILE A 157 14.59 -0.04 18.08
CA ILE A 157 13.21 0.19 18.52
C ILE A 157 12.98 -0.59 19.81
N LYS A 158 13.22 0.05 20.95
CA LYS A 158 13.01 -0.51 22.29
C LYS A 158 12.47 0.54 23.25
N LEU A 159 11.41 0.21 23.99
CA LEU A 159 10.84 1.07 25.01
C LEU A 159 11.84 1.27 26.16
N GLY A 160 11.88 2.48 26.71
CA GLY A 160 12.81 2.87 27.77
C GLY A 160 14.21 3.24 27.27
N ALA A 161 14.64 2.70 26.12
CA ALA A 161 15.91 3.04 25.48
C ALA A 161 15.71 4.09 24.37
N ASP A 162 15.13 3.67 23.25
CA ASP A 162 14.98 4.45 22.02
C ASP A 162 13.62 5.13 21.90
N ILE A 163 12.60 4.52 22.50
CA ILE A 163 11.24 5.03 22.60
C ILE A 163 10.94 5.31 24.07
N LYS A 164 10.37 6.47 24.37
CA LYS A 164 9.94 6.86 25.71
C LYS A 164 8.43 6.78 25.81
N LYS A 165 7.93 6.26 26.93
CA LYS A 165 6.52 6.40 27.28
C LYS A 165 6.17 7.88 27.42
N VAL A 166 4.97 8.25 27.00
CA VAL A 166 4.40 9.59 27.16
C VAL A 166 3.12 9.52 28.00
N GLY A 167 2.57 10.66 28.40
CA GLY A 167 1.27 10.69 29.08
C GLY A 167 0.14 10.17 28.19
N GLY A 168 -0.89 9.57 28.80
CA GLY A 168 -2.06 9.04 28.07
C GLY A 168 -1.89 7.63 27.50
N ILE A 169 -0.77 6.96 27.77
CA ILE A 169 -0.55 5.55 27.47
C ILE A 169 0.10 4.85 28.67
N ASN A 170 -0.34 3.64 29.01
CA ASN A 170 0.26 2.87 30.10
C ASN A 170 1.51 2.09 29.63
N GLU A 171 2.31 1.58 30.56
CA GLU A 171 3.60 0.93 30.25
C GLU A 171 3.44 -0.32 29.37
N GLN A 172 2.48 -1.18 29.71
CA GLN A 172 2.23 -2.43 28.99
C GLN A 172 1.78 -2.15 27.55
N GLU A 173 0.90 -1.17 27.38
CA GLU A 173 0.42 -0.75 26.07
C GLU A 173 1.54 -0.14 25.23
N ALA A 174 2.35 0.74 25.81
CA ALA A 174 3.52 1.31 25.13
C ALA A 174 4.50 0.21 24.67
N GLU A 175 4.71 -0.80 25.50
CA GLU A 175 5.58 -1.94 25.20
C GLU A 175 5.02 -2.78 24.04
N GLN A 176 3.73 -3.10 24.07
CA GLN A 176 3.06 -3.86 23.00
C GLN A 176 3.11 -3.10 21.66
N ILE A 177 2.82 -1.80 21.67
CA ILE A 177 2.89 -0.97 20.47
C ILE A 177 4.31 -0.88 19.94
N THR A 178 5.30 -0.69 20.82
CA THR A 178 6.71 -0.62 20.41
C THR A 178 7.16 -1.93 19.75
N LYS A 179 6.80 -3.08 20.33
CA LYS A 179 7.08 -4.40 19.76
C LYS A 179 6.37 -4.63 18.43
N ALA A 180 5.11 -4.21 18.33
CA ALA A 180 4.32 -4.32 17.10
C ALA A 180 4.94 -3.51 15.95
N ILE A 181 5.31 -2.25 16.19
CA ILE A 181 5.95 -1.41 15.19
C ILE A 181 7.34 -1.97 14.83
N ARG A 182 8.10 -2.50 15.80
CA ARG A 182 9.38 -3.17 15.50
C ARG A 182 9.18 -4.36 14.54
N SER A 183 8.23 -5.23 14.83
CA SER A 183 7.93 -6.37 13.95
C SER A 183 7.42 -5.93 12.58
N ASP A 184 6.56 -4.91 12.54
CA ASP A 184 6.02 -4.32 11.31
C ASP A 184 7.12 -3.84 10.37
N VAL A 185 8.11 -3.12 10.90
CA VAL A 185 9.25 -2.64 10.12
C VAL A 185 10.07 -3.80 9.53
N LEU A 186 10.27 -4.89 10.28
CA LEU A 186 10.95 -6.09 9.78
C LEU A 186 10.15 -6.78 8.67
N ILE A 187 8.84 -6.90 8.85
CA ILE A 187 7.93 -7.46 7.84
C ILE A 187 7.93 -6.60 6.58
N MET A 188 7.91 -5.28 6.73
CA MET A 188 7.92 -4.35 5.61
C MET A 188 9.24 -4.37 4.84
N GLN A 189 10.37 -4.56 5.53
CA GLN A 189 11.66 -4.82 4.88
C GLN A 189 11.60 -6.09 4.02
N ALA A 190 11.05 -7.19 4.56
CA ALA A 190 10.90 -8.43 3.80
C ALA A 190 9.97 -8.27 2.59
N LEU A 191 8.89 -7.49 2.73
CA LEU A 191 7.93 -7.20 1.66
C LEU A 191 8.46 -6.31 0.53
N TYR A 192 9.31 -5.33 0.86
CA TYR A 192 9.94 -4.46 -0.15
C TYR A 192 11.02 -5.19 -0.95
N GLY A 193 11.57 -6.28 -0.41
CA GLY A 193 12.66 -7.04 -1.02
C GLY A 193 14.02 -6.41 -0.76
N LYS A 194 15.09 -7.03 -1.28
CA LYS A 194 16.44 -6.47 -1.17
C LYS A 194 16.52 -5.16 -1.96
N PRO A 195 17.16 -4.10 -1.42
CA PRO A 195 17.51 -2.93 -2.22
C PRO A 195 18.23 -3.43 -3.47
N HIS A 196 17.76 -3.03 -4.65
CA HIS A 196 18.43 -3.43 -5.88
C HIS A 196 19.84 -2.84 -5.84
N SER A 197 20.84 -3.70 -5.67
CA SER A 197 22.24 -3.37 -5.91
C SER A 197 22.37 -3.07 -7.40
N HIS A 198 22.34 -1.79 -7.74
CA HIS A 198 22.73 -1.28 -9.05
C HIS A 198 24.24 -1.36 -9.23
#